data_AF-A0A352W2N3-F1
#
_entry.id   AF-A0A352W2N3-F1
#
_cell.length_a   1.000
_cell.length_b   1.000
_cell.length_c   1.000
_cell.angle_alpha   90.00
_cell.angle_beta   90.00
_cell.angle_gamma   90.00
#
_symmetry.space_group_name_H-M   'P 1'
#
loop_
_entity.id
_entity.type
_entity.pdbx_description
1 polymer ?
#
loop_
_entity_poly.entity_id
_entity_poly.type
_entity_poly.pdbx_seq_one_letter_code
_entity_poly.pdbx_strand_id
1 'polypeptide(L)'
;TGATAHFKMGKTFLQWCQAWMLVDLSRSKDLDFAVTGLPVFFNGHTASVSSLCIPAISAVPEAAFRFASFYVSEESTDLFAAAKNGMSCRMSSTGKFFTAPPDGIDYYISTMKRPDVFGKIPFTGNEEYIAGVRELLYKLQKLQISAEQFTDQLYRLAGSVLKPVFEE
;
A
#
# COMPACT_ATOMS: atom_id res chain seq x y z
N THR A 1 -1.27 2.13 15.17
CA THR A 1 -0.76 0.89 14.55
C THR A 1 0.67 0.67 15.02
N GLY A 2 1.11 -0.57 15.21
CA GLY A 2 2.47 -0.87 15.68
C GLY A 2 3.55 -0.81 14.59
N ALA A 3 3.17 -0.56 13.34
CA ALA A 3 4.05 -0.70 12.18
C ALA A 3 5.28 0.24 12.17
N THR A 4 5.18 1.38 12.86
CA THR A 4 6.24 2.41 13.02
C THR A 4 6.88 2.39 14.41
N ALA A 5 6.44 1.49 15.31
CA ALA A 5 6.80 1.56 16.73
C ALA A 5 8.30 1.40 16.95
N HIS A 6 8.94 0.44 16.28
CA HIS A 6 10.39 0.23 16.39
C HIS A 6 11.20 1.45 15.94
N PHE A 7 10.76 2.11 14.87
CA PHE A 7 11.38 3.32 14.37
C PHE A 7 11.24 4.48 15.37
N LYS A 8 10.02 4.72 15.89
CA LYS A 8 9.77 5.75 16.92
C LYS A 8 10.54 5.50 18.22
N MET A 9 10.81 4.24 18.57
CA MET A 9 11.62 3.87 19.74
C MET A 9 13.13 3.93 19.48
N GLY A 10 13.58 4.36 18.30
CA GLY A 10 14.99 4.37 17.92
C GLY A 10 15.62 2.97 17.86
N LYS A 11 14.81 1.91 17.69
CA LYS A 11 15.30 0.52 17.59
C LYS A 11 15.70 0.13 16.16
N THR A 12 15.39 0.96 15.18
CA THR A 12 15.72 0.77 13.76
C THR A 12 16.14 2.09 13.14
N PHE A 13 17.17 2.08 12.30
CA PHE A 13 17.63 3.27 11.55
C PHE A 13 16.83 3.53 10.27
N LEU A 14 16.23 2.49 9.69
CA LEU A 14 15.39 2.58 8.49
C LEU A 14 14.03 1.91 8.75
N GLN A 15 12.99 2.46 8.12
CA GLN A 15 11.63 1.93 8.17
C GLN A 15 11.05 1.97 6.77
N TRP A 16 10.55 0.83 6.27
CA TRP A 16 9.65 0.87 5.13
C TRP A 16 8.38 1.60 5.56
N CYS A 17 8.18 2.80 5.03
CA CYS A 17 7.04 3.64 5.35
C CYS A 17 6.13 3.75 4.11
N GLN A 18 4.86 3.43 4.25
CA GLN A 18 3.86 3.78 3.25
C GLN A 18 3.34 5.19 3.53
N ALA A 19 2.84 5.89 2.51
CA ALA A 19 2.43 7.28 2.63
C ALA A 19 1.36 7.50 3.73
N TRP A 20 0.43 6.55 3.93
CA TRP A 20 -0.58 6.60 4.99
C TRP A 20 -0.03 6.42 6.41
N MET A 21 1.23 5.99 6.58
CA MET A 21 1.88 5.83 7.88
C MET A 21 2.55 7.11 8.37
N LEU A 22 2.76 8.10 7.49
CA LEU A 22 3.43 9.36 7.83
C LEU A 22 2.70 10.17 8.91
N VAL A 23 1.37 10.09 8.95
CA VAL A 23 0.57 10.73 10.01
C VAL A 23 0.91 10.22 11.41
N ASP A 24 1.36 8.97 11.53
CA ASP A 24 1.77 8.42 12.83
C ASP A 24 3.18 8.87 13.22
N LEU A 25 4.08 9.05 12.24
CA LEU A 25 5.44 9.54 12.46
C LEU A 25 5.46 11.05 12.77
N SER A 26 4.67 11.85 12.04
CA SER A 26 4.57 13.31 12.22
C SER A 26 4.04 13.74 13.60
N ARG A 27 3.40 12.83 14.34
CA ARG A 27 2.94 13.08 15.72
C ARG A 27 4.05 12.92 16.76
N SER A 28 5.17 12.33 16.39
CA SER A 28 6.31 12.11 17.29
C SER A 28 7.17 13.36 17.34
N LYS A 29 7.13 14.09 18.45
CA LYS A 29 7.92 15.33 18.62
C LYS A 29 9.42 15.10 18.74
N ASP A 30 9.80 13.91 19.20
CA ASP A 30 11.20 13.55 19.51
C ASP A 30 11.87 12.76 18.36
N LEU A 31 11.22 12.65 17.20
CA LEU A 31 11.71 11.89 16.07
C LEU A 31 12.14 12.84 14.95
N ASP A 32 13.45 12.95 14.75
CA ASP A 32 14.03 13.53 13.54
C ASP A 32 14.19 12.43 12.49
N PHE A 33 13.56 12.60 11.32
CA PHE A 33 13.59 11.62 10.25
C PHE A 33 13.53 12.30 8.89
N ALA A 34 13.99 11.60 7.85
CA ALA A 34 13.88 12.01 6.46
C ALA A 34 13.24 10.90 5.62
N VAL A 35 12.68 11.26 4.47
CA VAL A 35 12.20 10.32 3.46
C VAL A 35 13.25 10.20 2.36
N THR A 36 13.54 8.96 1.97
CA THR A 36 14.41 8.67 0.83
C THR A 36 13.78 7.58 -0.03
N GLY A 37 14.28 7.47 -1.26
CA GLY A 37 13.82 6.45 -2.20
C GLY A 37 14.21 5.04 -1.77
N LEU A 38 13.47 4.05 -2.28
CA LEU A 38 13.87 2.67 -2.13
C LEU A 38 15.19 2.43 -2.91
N PRO A 39 16.07 1.53 -2.44
CA PRO A 39 17.24 1.13 -3.20
C PRO A 39 16.87 0.67 -4.62
N VAL A 40 17.73 0.95 -5.59
CA VAL A 40 17.50 0.75 -7.04
C VAL A 40 17.09 -0.69 -7.43
N PHE A 41 17.34 -1.68 -6.57
CA PHE A 41 16.92 -3.07 -6.77
C PHE A 41 15.39 -3.27 -6.88
N PHE A 42 14.61 -2.33 -6.38
CA PHE A 42 13.16 -2.34 -6.54
C PHE A 42 12.79 -1.60 -7.84
N ASN A 43 12.70 -2.36 -8.95
CA ASN A 43 12.16 -1.83 -10.19
C ASN A 43 10.67 -1.57 -10.00
N GLY A 44 10.33 -0.30 -9.79
CA GLY A 44 8.98 0.20 -9.93
C GLY A 44 8.43 0.84 -8.67
N HIS A 45 7.65 1.88 -8.89
CA HIS A 45 6.98 2.59 -7.82
C HIS A 45 5.55 2.11 -7.70
N THR A 46 5.25 1.36 -6.66
CA THR A 46 3.92 0.78 -6.49
C THR A 46 2.96 1.73 -5.78
N ALA A 47 1.93 2.16 -6.50
CA ALA A 47 0.76 2.74 -5.88
C ALA A 47 -0.17 1.62 -5.39
N SER A 48 -0.46 1.60 -4.09
CA SER A 48 -1.57 0.80 -3.57
C SER A 48 -2.86 1.60 -3.77
N VAL A 49 -3.79 1.04 -4.54
CA VAL A 49 -5.12 1.63 -4.72
C VAL A 49 -6.07 1.01 -3.71
N SER A 50 -6.82 1.85 -3.01
CA SER A 50 -7.96 1.45 -2.19
C SER A 50 -9.23 2.05 -2.79
N SER A 51 -10.31 1.27 -2.79
CA SER A 51 -11.57 1.65 -3.39
C SER A 51 -12.70 1.57 -2.38
N LEU A 52 -13.66 2.50 -2.46
CA LEU A 52 -14.97 2.32 -1.84
C LEU A 52 -15.82 1.44 -2.74
N CYS A 53 -16.26 0.30 -2.23
CA CYS A 53 -17.10 -0.64 -2.95
C CYS A 53 -18.49 -0.71 -2.31
N ILE A 54 -19.53 -0.75 -3.15
CA ILE A 54 -20.91 -0.95 -2.69
C ILE A 54 -21.23 -2.44 -2.85
N PRO A 55 -21.60 -3.15 -1.78
CA PRO A 55 -21.99 -4.55 -1.89
C PRO A 55 -23.21 -4.70 -2.82
N ALA A 56 -23.19 -5.71 -3.68
CA ALA A 56 -24.32 -6.00 -4.58
C ALA A 56 -25.63 -6.29 -3.81
N ILE A 57 -25.52 -6.78 -2.57
CA ILE A 57 -26.63 -7.08 -1.67
C ILE A 57 -27.14 -5.88 -0.87
N SER A 58 -26.62 -4.68 -1.13
CA SER A 58 -27.02 -3.48 -0.37
C SER A 58 -28.51 -3.20 -0.57
N ALA A 59 -29.24 -3.01 0.54
CA ALA A 59 -30.64 -2.59 0.50
C ALA A 59 -30.82 -1.10 0.13
N VAL A 60 -29.73 -0.31 0.16
CA VAL A 60 -29.74 1.14 -0.08
C VAL A 60 -28.60 1.58 -1.01
N PRO A 61 -28.47 0.98 -2.21
CA PRO A 61 -27.30 1.18 -3.08
C PRO A 61 -27.13 2.63 -3.53
N GLU A 62 -28.23 3.35 -3.78
CA GLU A 62 -28.17 4.75 -4.20
C GLU A 62 -27.66 5.69 -3.09
N ALA A 63 -28.09 5.47 -1.83
CA ALA A 63 -27.62 6.27 -0.71
C ALA A 63 -26.13 5.99 -0.43
N ALA A 64 -25.72 4.72 -0.52
CA ALA A 64 -24.31 4.33 -0.42
C ALA A 64 -23.47 4.97 -1.53
N PHE A 65 -23.99 5.03 -2.76
CA PHE A 65 -23.33 5.71 -3.88
C PHE A 65 -23.18 7.20 -3.61
N ARG A 66 -24.24 7.90 -3.20
CA ARG A 66 -24.17 9.33 -2.85
C ARG A 66 -23.12 9.60 -1.76
N PHE A 67 -23.06 8.75 -0.73
CA PHE A 67 -22.04 8.85 0.31
C PHE A 67 -20.63 8.66 -0.27
N ALA A 68 -20.41 7.61 -1.06
CA ALA A 68 -19.12 7.36 -1.68
C ALA A 68 -18.68 8.53 -2.58
N SER A 69 -19.58 9.05 -3.41
CA SER A 69 -19.34 10.23 -4.26
C SER A 69 -18.99 11.47 -3.44
N PHE A 70 -19.72 11.72 -2.34
CA PHE A 70 -19.42 12.83 -1.43
C PHE A 70 -18.04 12.67 -0.78
N TYR A 71 -17.71 11.46 -0.30
CA TYR A 71 -16.44 11.18 0.36
C TYR A 71 -15.24 11.38 -0.57
N VAL A 72 -15.38 11.03 -1.85
CA VAL A 72 -14.36 11.23 -2.88
C VAL A 72 -14.53 12.53 -3.67
N SER A 73 -15.32 13.50 -3.18
CA SER A 73 -15.44 14.84 -3.78
C SER A 73 -14.19 15.69 -3.51
N GLU A 74 -13.94 16.74 -4.31
CA GLU A 74 -12.72 17.56 -4.16
C GLU A 74 -12.64 18.15 -2.75
N GLU A 75 -13.73 18.75 -2.29
CA GLU A 75 -13.87 19.33 -0.96
C GLU A 75 -13.55 18.32 0.16
N SER A 76 -14.15 17.13 0.13
CA SER A 76 -13.89 16.08 1.12
C SER A 76 -12.44 15.59 1.06
N THR A 77 -11.87 15.46 -0.13
CA THR A 77 -10.48 15.05 -0.31
C THR A 77 -9.47 16.11 0.14
N ASP A 78 -9.81 17.39 -0.04
CA ASP A 78 -9.05 18.54 0.45
C ASP A 78 -9.08 18.57 1.98
N LEU A 79 -10.25 18.40 2.60
CA LEU A 79 -10.42 18.28 4.05
C LEU A 79 -9.63 17.10 4.63
N PHE A 80 -9.67 15.94 3.98
CA PHE A 80 -8.89 14.77 4.40
C PHE A 80 -7.38 15.03 4.36
N ALA A 81 -6.88 15.58 3.24
CA ALA A 81 -5.48 15.91 3.07
C ALA A 81 -5.00 16.88 4.16
N ALA A 82 -5.76 17.95 4.40
CA ALA A 82 -5.48 18.94 5.44
C ALA A 82 -5.50 18.36 6.86
N ALA A 83 -6.52 17.57 7.20
CA ALA A 83 -6.69 17.08 8.57
C ALA A 83 -5.69 15.97 8.95
N LYS A 84 -5.21 15.20 7.98
CA LYS A 84 -4.35 14.04 8.23
C LYS A 84 -2.90 14.24 7.82
N ASN A 85 -2.56 15.39 7.22
CA ASN A 85 -1.31 15.57 6.50
C ASN A 85 -1.03 14.36 5.59
N GLY A 86 -2.10 13.90 4.95
CA GLY A 86 -2.21 12.55 4.39
C GLY A 86 -2.24 12.61 2.88
N MET A 87 -1.73 11.55 2.25
CA MET A 87 -1.84 11.40 0.80
C MET A 87 -3.29 11.03 0.45
N SER A 88 -4.01 12.01 -0.07
CA SER A 88 -5.36 11.88 -0.58
C SER A 88 -5.38 11.09 -1.90
N CYS A 89 -6.52 10.48 -2.22
CA CYS A 89 -6.74 9.85 -3.52
C CYS A 89 -6.69 10.87 -4.67
N ARG A 90 -6.90 12.17 -4.39
CA ARG A 90 -6.60 13.26 -5.31
C ARG A 90 -5.21 13.81 -5.05
N MET A 91 -4.32 13.66 -6.02
CA MET A 91 -2.95 14.18 -5.93
C MET A 91 -2.89 15.71 -5.88
N SER A 92 -3.82 16.40 -6.54
CA SER A 92 -3.95 17.86 -6.43
C SER A 92 -4.22 18.30 -4.99
N SER A 93 -5.16 17.64 -4.31
CA SER A 93 -5.47 17.87 -2.88
C SER A 93 -4.25 17.63 -2.00
N THR A 94 -3.56 16.51 -2.19
CA THR A 94 -2.32 16.20 -1.46
C THR A 94 -1.27 17.31 -1.64
N GLY A 95 -1.04 17.76 -2.87
CA GLY A 95 -0.07 18.83 -3.15
C GLY A 95 -0.42 20.19 -2.53
N LYS A 96 -1.71 20.49 -2.33
CA LYS A 96 -2.17 21.74 -1.70
C LYS A 96 -1.95 21.75 -0.18
N PHE A 97 -2.26 20.65 0.50
CA PHE A 97 -2.41 20.64 1.97
C PHE A 97 -1.32 19.87 2.71
N PHE A 98 -0.49 19.11 2.00
CA PHE A 98 0.62 18.43 2.64
C PHE A 98 1.59 19.47 3.23
N THR A 99 1.77 19.39 4.54
CA THR A 99 2.69 20.23 5.30
C THR A 99 3.93 19.41 5.62
N ALA A 100 5.10 19.82 5.11
CA ALA A 100 6.38 19.27 5.56
C ALA A 100 6.45 19.39 7.10
N PRO A 101 6.75 18.30 7.82
CA PRO A 101 8.01 17.56 7.68
C PRO A 101 7.79 16.09 7.27
N PRO A 102 8.80 15.39 6.69
CA PRO A 102 10.24 15.70 6.68
C PRO A 102 10.87 15.99 5.30
N ASP A 103 12.18 16.26 5.27
CA ASP A 103 13.01 16.31 4.06
C ASP A 103 12.78 15.09 3.14
N GLY A 104 12.79 15.33 1.83
CA GLY A 104 12.66 14.28 0.82
C GLY A 104 11.22 13.77 0.59
N ILE A 105 10.20 14.41 1.17
CA ILE A 105 8.79 14.01 0.96
C ILE A 105 8.35 14.08 -0.51
N ASP A 106 8.95 14.96 -1.31
CA ASP A 106 8.73 15.06 -2.75
C ASP A 106 8.92 13.73 -3.47
N TYR A 107 9.64 12.79 -2.86
CA TYR A 107 9.73 11.42 -3.33
C TYR A 107 8.34 10.75 -3.48
N TYR A 108 7.45 10.85 -2.48
CA TYR A 108 6.10 10.27 -2.60
C TYR A 108 5.27 10.99 -3.67
N ILE A 109 5.36 12.32 -3.73
CA ILE A 109 4.60 13.12 -4.69
C ILE A 109 5.06 12.83 -6.13
N SER A 110 6.38 12.78 -6.36
CA SER A 110 6.97 12.49 -7.67
C SER A 110 6.72 11.04 -8.10
N THR A 111 6.82 10.09 -7.17
CA THR A 111 6.46 8.68 -7.37
C THR A 111 5.02 8.53 -7.86
N MET A 112 4.06 9.23 -7.23
CA MET A 112 2.64 9.13 -7.60
C MET A 112 2.31 9.75 -8.97
N LYS A 113 3.21 10.53 -9.58
CA LYS A 113 3.04 11.03 -10.96
C LYS A 113 3.33 9.95 -12.01
N ARG A 114 4.01 8.87 -11.64
CA ARG A 114 4.33 7.73 -12.52
C ARG A 114 4.12 6.41 -11.76
N PRO A 115 2.89 6.13 -11.30
CA PRO A 115 2.68 4.93 -10.52
C PRO A 115 2.71 3.71 -11.45
N ASP A 116 3.53 2.73 -11.10
CA ASP A 116 3.32 1.37 -11.57
C ASP A 116 2.11 0.84 -10.78
N VAL A 117 0.93 1.01 -11.36
CA VAL A 117 -0.29 0.42 -10.82
C VAL A 117 -0.24 -1.05 -11.19
N PHE A 118 -0.02 -1.93 -10.21
CA PHE A 118 -0.29 -3.35 -10.40
C PHE A 118 -1.79 -3.51 -10.68
N GLY A 119 -2.14 -3.67 -11.95
CA GLY A 119 -3.41 -4.26 -12.32
C GLY A 119 -3.44 -5.65 -11.71
N LYS A 120 -4.19 -5.82 -10.62
CA LYS A 120 -4.45 -7.16 -10.10
C LYS A 120 -5.31 -7.86 -11.14
N ILE A 121 -4.69 -8.74 -11.93
CA ILE A 121 -5.44 -9.70 -12.74
C ILE A 121 -6.22 -10.55 -11.73
N PRO A 122 -7.56 -10.57 -11.82
CA PRO A 122 -8.35 -11.35 -10.89
C PRO A 122 -8.11 -12.83 -11.18
N PHE A 123 -7.59 -13.54 -10.19
CA PHE A 123 -7.45 -14.99 -10.20
C PHE A 123 -8.35 -15.61 -9.14
N THR A 124 -8.99 -16.74 -9.47
CA THR A 124 -9.52 -17.64 -8.43
C THR A 124 -8.34 -18.33 -7.72
N GLY A 125 -8.56 -18.80 -6.50
CA GLY A 125 -7.53 -19.48 -5.71
C GLY A 125 -6.45 -18.57 -5.13
N ASN A 126 -6.66 -17.25 -5.15
CA ASN A 126 -5.73 -16.27 -4.59
C ASN A 126 -5.53 -16.43 -3.07
N GLU A 127 -6.53 -16.90 -2.33
CA GLU A 127 -6.39 -17.18 -0.89
C GLU A 127 -5.45 -18.36 -0.62
N GLU A 128 -5.63 -19.46 -1.36
CA GLU A 128 -4.75 -20.64 -1.27
C GLU A 128 -3.33 -20.31 -1.71
N TYR A 129 -3.19 -19.52 -2.78
CA TYR A 129 -1.91 -18.99 -3.22
C TYR A 129 -1.23 -18.18 -2.11
N ILE A 130 -1.92 -17.19 -1.51
CA ILE A 130 -1.35 -16.37 -0.43
C ILE A 130 -0.95 -17.22 0.78
N ALA A 131 -1.77 -18.22 1.15
CA ALA A 131 -1.46 -19.13 2.24
C ALA A 131 -0.18 -19.95 1.94
N GLY A 132 -0.07 -20.52 0.74
CA GLY A 132 1.10 -21.27 0.32
C GLY A 132 2.36 -20.40 0.20
N VAL A 133 2.26 -19.18 -0.32
CA VAL A 133 3.39 -18.22 -0.37
C VAL A 133 3.90 -17.93 1.04
N ARG A 134 3.01 -17.72 2.03
CA ARG A 134 3.41 -17.49 3.43
C ARG A 134 4.17 -18.68 4.00
N GLU A 135 3.73 -19.90 3.74
CA GLU A 135 4.42 -21.12 4.17
C GLU A 135 5.82 -21.23 3.53
N LEU A 136 5.92 -21.00 2.21
CA LEU A 136 7.19 -21.03 1.49
C LEU A 136 8.16 -19.96 2.00
N LEU A 137 7.68 -18.74 2.24
CA LEU A 137 8.49 -17.66 2.82
C LEU A 137 8.98 -18.03 4.22
N TYR A 138 8.13 -18.64 5.05
CA TYR A 138 8.53 -19.12 6.38
C TYR A 138 9.66 -20.17 6.28
N LYS A 139 9.51 -21.16 5.38
CA LYS A 139 10.55 -22.18 5.14
C LYS A 139 11.87 -21.55 4.67
N LEU A 140 11.81 -20.58 3.75
CA LEU A 140 12.97 -19.84 3.27
C LEU A 140 13.66 -19.06 4.40
N GLN A 141 12.89 -18.32 5.22
CA GLN A 141 13.42 -17.56 6.36
C GLN A 141 14.06 -18.47 7.43
N LYS A 142 13.57 -19.71 7.56
CA LYS A 142 14.16 -20.74 8.44
C LYS A 142 15.29 -21.52 7.79
N LEU A 143 15.70 -21.16 6.57
CA LEU A 143 16.74 -21.84 5.79
C LEU A 143 16.43 -23.34 5.54
N GLN A 144 15.15 -23.71 5.55
CA GLN A 144 14.70 -25.08 5.28
C GLN A 144 14.63 -25.40 3.79
N ILE A 145 14.58 -24.37 2.95
CA ILE A 145 14.65 -24.45 1.49
C ILE A 145 15.63 -23.38 0.98
N SER A 146 16.28 -23.64 -0.15
CA SER A 146 17.11 -22.65 -0.85
C SER A 146 16.26 -21.61 -1.59
N ALA A 147 16.88 -20.51 -2.01
CA ALA A 147 16.22 -19.50 -2.85
C ALA A 147 15.73 -20.05 -4.20
N GLU A 148 16.50 -20.99 -4.78
CA GLU A 148 16.12 -21.70 -6.00
C GLU A 148 14.89 -22.59 -5.75
N GLN A 149 14.92 -23.40 -4.68
CA GLN A 149 13.79 -24.24 -4.28
C GLN A 149 12.53 -23.43 -3.98
N PHE A 150 12.68 -22.26 -3.35
CA PHE A 150 11.57 -21.33 -3.11
C PHE A 150 10.95 -20.88 -4.44
N THR A 151 11.78 -20.47 -5.40
CA THR A 151 11.33 -19.98 -6.71
C THR A 151 10.57 -21.07 -7.46
N ASP A 152 11.13 -22.29 -7.54
CA ASP A 152 10.49 -23.42 -8.20
C ASP A 152 9.15 -23.79 -7.57
N GLN A 153 9.10 -23.86 -6.23
CA GLN A 153 7.88 -24.19 -5.50
C GLN A 153 6.82 -23.10 -5.63
N LEU A 154 7.23 -21.83 -5.69
CA LEU A 154 6.34 -20.71 -5.91
C LEU A 154 5.68 -20.79 -7.30
N TYR A 155 6.44 -21.10 -8.35
CA TYR A 155 5.89 -21.29 -9.70
C TYR A 155 4.92 -22.47 -9.78
N ARG A 156 5.28 -23.60 -9.15
CA ARG A 156 4.39 -24.78 -9.10
C ARG A 156 3.09 -24.48 -8.35
N LEU A 157 3.17 -23.77 -7.23
CA LEU A 157 2.01 -23.33 -6.47
C LEU A 157 1.13 -22.40 -7.31
N ALA A 158 1.72 -21.37 -7.92
CA ALA A 158 0.98 -20.44 -8.78
C ALA A 158 0.23 -21.18 -9.89
N GLY A 159 0.91 -22.08 -10.61
CA GLY A 159 0.31 -22.85 -11.70
C GLY A 159 -0.74 -23.87 -11.28
N SER A 160 -0.76 -24.30 -10.02
CA SER A 160 -1.73 -25.29 -9.54
C SER A 160 -3.01 -24.67 -8.97
N VAL A 161 -2.93 -23.47 -8.38
CA VAL A 161 -4.07 -22.85 -7.67
C VAL A 161 -4.62 -21.62 -8.36
N LEU A 162 -3.79 -20.83 -9.06
CA LEU A 162 -4.26 -19.60 -9.71
C LEU A 162 -4.90 -19.94 -11.05
N LYS A 163 -6.16 -19.53 -11.23
CA LYS A 163 -6.86 -19.61 -12.52
C LYS A 163 -7.46 -18.26 -12.87
N PRO A 164 -7.41 -17.81 -14.14
CA PRO A 164 -8.03 -16.55 -14.54
C PRO A 164 -9.51 -16.53 -14.18
N VAL A 165 -10.01 -15.40 -13.65
CA VAL A 165 -11.45 -15.24 -13.38
C VAL A 165 -12.27 -15.09 -14.67
N PHE A 166 -11.63 -14.60 -15.74
CA PHE A 166 -12.21 -14.54 -17.07
C PHE A 166 -11.48 -15.57 -17.93
N GLU A 167 -12.18 -16.62 -18.34
CA GLU A 167 -11.74 -17.49 -19.44
C GLU A 167 -12.00 -16.74 -20.76
N GLU A 168 -11.08 -16.85 -21.73
CA GLU A 168 -11.27 -16.34 -23.09
C GLU A 168 -12.43 -17.04 -23.82
#